data_AF-A0A7C7Y091-F1
#
_entry.id   AF-A0A7C7Y091-F1
#
_cell.length_a   1.000
_cell.length_b   1.000
_cell.length_c   1.000
_cell.angle_alpha   90.00
_cell.angle_beta   90.00
_cell.angle_gamma   90.00
#
_symmetry.space_group_name_H-M   'P 1'
#
loop_
_entity.id
_entity.type
_entity.pdbx_description
1 polymer ?
#
loop_
_entity_poly.entity_id
_entity_poly.type
_entity_poly.pdbx_seq_one_letter_code
_entity_poly.pdbx_strand_id
1 'polypeptide(L)' 'MPLGPPLRQPFYARDSRIVASELIGCLLVHRSPDGPRLVLKLVEVEAYRTKRQAAKNTSLTESDPGPR' A
#
# COMPACT_ATOMS: atom_id res chain seq x y z
N MET A 1 11.01 10.11 -19.81
CA MET A 1 10.78 10.74 -18.48
C MET A 1 11.84 10.23 -17.50
N PRO A 2 12.51 11.11 -16.75
CA PRO A 2 13.38 10.69 -15.66
C PRO A 2 12.55 10.04 -14.55
N LEU A 3 13.02 8.91 -13.99
CA LEU A 3 12.28 8.14 -12.98
C LEU A 3 12.43 8.69 -11.55
N GLY A 4 13.43 9.54 -11.30
CA GLY A 4 13.78 9.98 -9.95
C GLY A 4 14.29 8.85 -9.04
N PRO A 5 14.75 9.18 -7.83
CA PRO A 5 15.07 8.17 -6.82
C PRO A 5 13.78 7.52 -6.27
N PRO A 6 13.85 6.28 -5.74
CA PRO A 6 12.74 5.70 -5.00
C PRO A 6 12.30 6.58 -3.83
N LEU A 7 11.00 6.63 -3.57
CA LEU A 7 10.47 7.24 -2.35
C LEU A 7 11.03 6.51 -1.13
N ARG A 8 11.49 7.27 -0.14
CA ARG A 8 12.12 6.73 1.06
C ARG A 8 11.08 6.31 2.10
N GLN A 9 11.46 5.43 3.02
CA GLN A 9 10.59 4.96 4.11
C GLN A 9 9.84 6.07 4.89
N PRO A 10 10.43 7.26 5.18
CA PRO A 10 9.70 8.37 5.82
C PRO A 10 8.51 8.91 5.02
N PHE A 11 8.50 8.76 3.69
CA PHE A 11 7.34 9.12 2.87
C PHE A 11 6.14 8.24 3.21
N TYR A 12 6.37 6.96 3.47
CA TYR A 12 5.30 5.99 3.76
C TYR A 12 4.89 6.00 5.25
N ALA A 13 5.79 6.42 6.15
CA ALA A 13 5.55 6.48 7.59
C ALA A 13 4.71 7.71 8.03
N ARG A 14 3.60 7.97 7.34
CA ARG A 14 2.67 9.09 7.57
C ARG A 14 1.22 8.60 7.60
N ASP A 15 0.28 9.49 7.90
CA ASP A 15 -1.15 9.18 7.81
C ASP A 15 -1.50 8.68 6.41
N SER A 16 -2.22 7.55 6.31
CA SER A 16 -2.51 6.90 5.04
C SER A 16 -3.32 7.78 4.07
N ARG A 17 -4.11 8.74 4.57
CA ARG A 17 -4.84 9.68 3.72
C ARG A 17 -3.91 10.70 3.05
N ILE A 18 -2.87 11.13 3.77
CA ILE A 18 -1.84 12.02 3.21
C ILE A 18 -1.05 11.28 2.16
N VAL A 19 -0.59 10.07 2.49
CA VAL A 19 0.19 9.23 1.56
C VAL A 19 -0.61 8.93 0.29
N ALA A 20 -1.89 8.54 0.42
CA ALA A 20 -2.73 8.22 -0.73
C ALA A 20 -2.90 9.41 -1.69
N SER A 21 -3.14 10.62 -1.15
CA SER A 21 -3.24 11.84 -1.95
C SER A 21 -1.95 12.15 -2.69
N GLU A 22 -0.81 12.06 -2.00
CA GLU A 22 0.51 12.36 -2.59
C GLU A 22 1.04 11.26 -3.53
N LEU A 23 0.50 10.04 -3.46
CA LEU A 23 0.83 8.97 -4.41
C LEU A 23 0.25 9.21 -5.80
N ILE A 24 -0.78 10.05 -5.96
CA ILE A 24 -1.33 10.37 -7.27
C ILE A 24 -0.27 11.07 -8.12
N GLY A 25 -0.02 10.52 -9.30
CA GLY A 25 1.00 10.98 -10.23
C GLY A 25 2.40 10.40 -10.00
N CYS A 26 2.63 9.68 -8.91
CA CYS A 26 3.88 8.96 -8.67
C CYS A 26 4.03 7.77 -9.65
N LEU A 27 5.27 7.31 -9.81
CA LEU A 27 5.61 6.18 -10.67
C LEU A 27 5.79 4.89 -9.85
N LEU A 28 5.04 3.86 -10.18
CA LEU A 28 5.29 2.50 -9.73
C LEU A 28 6.21 1.81 -10.74
N VAL A 29 7.37 1.34 -10.26
CA VAL A 29 8.37 0.69 -11.09
C VAL A 29 8.47 -0.78 -10.71
N HIS A 30 8.12 -1.67 -11.64
CA HIS A 30 8.33 -3.09 -11.49
C HIS A 30 9.55 -3.52 -12.31
N ARG A 31 10.50 -4.20 -11.65
CA ARG A 31 11.71 -4.73 -12.27
C ARG A 31 11.57 -6.25 -12.35
N SER A 32 11.30 -6.76 -13.55
CA SER A 32 11.35 -8.20 -13.79
C SER A 32 12.82 -8.66 -13.86
N PRO A 33 13.18 -9.82 -13.29
CA PRO A 33 14.54 -10.35 -13.39
C PRO A 33 14.94 -10.66 -14.85
N ASP A 34 14.00 -11.14 -15.67
CA ASP A 34 14.26 -11.62 -17.04
C ASP A 34 13.46 -10.87 -18.11
N GLY A 35 12.75 -9.80 -17.72
CA GLY A 35 11.81 -9.08 -18.57
C GLY A 35 12.02 -7.57 -18.58
N PRO A 36 11.23 -6.85 -19.39
CA PRO A 36 11.33 -5.41 -19.45
C PRO A 36 10.93 -4.76 -18.11
N ARG A 37 11.52 -3.60 -17.83
CA ARG A 37 11.09 -2.73 -16.74
C ARG A 37 9.72 -2.16 -17.07
N LEU A 38 8.75 -2.36 -16.17
CA LEU A 38 7.43 -1.74 -16.27
C LEU A 38 7.39 -0.48 -15.41
N VAL A 39 6.80 0.59 -15.96
CA VAL A 39 6.64 1.88 -15.28
C VAL A 39 5.19 2.29 -15.45
N LEU A 40 4.48 2.43 -14.33
CA LEU A 40 3.08 2.81 -14.29
C LEU A 40 2.94 4.15 -13.56
N LYS A 41 2.08 5.04 -14.04
CA LYS A 41 1.69 6.24 -13.30
C LYS A 41 0.48 5.91 -12.44
N LEU A 42 0.57 6.17 -11.14
CA LEU A 42 -0.56 6.02 -10.24
C LEU A 42 -1.59 7.12 -10.53
N VAL A 43 -2.81 6.74 -10.88
CA VAL A 43 -3.92 7.66 -11.18
C VAL A 43 -5.06 7.56 -10.18
N GLU A 44 -5.08 6.49 -9.39
CA GLU A 44 -6.09 6.22 -8.37
C GLU A 44 -5.45 5.43 -7.22
N VAL A 45 -5.81 5.78 -5.98
CA VAL A 45 -5.30 5.16 -4.74
C VAL A 45 -6.39 5.24 -3.68
N GLU A 46 -6.54 4.18 -2.87
CA GLU A 46 -7.45 4.15 -1.72
C GLU A 46 -6.68 4.17 -0.39
N ALA A 47 -7.17 4.94 0.59
CA ALA A 47 -6.60 5.02 1.93
C ALA A 47 -7.41 4.18 2.92
N TYR A 48 -6.81 3.09 3.40
CA TYR A 48 -7.39 2.30 4.49
C TYR A 48 -6.93 2.83 5.85
N ARG A 49 -7.86 2.86 6.81
CA ARG A 49 -7.56 3.14 8.22
C ARG A 49 -7.71 1.86 9.00
N THR A 50 -6.62 1.38 9.59
CA THR A 50 -6.74 0.38 10.65
C THR A 50 -7.42 1.07 11.83
N LYS A 51 -8.62 0.61 12.22
CA LYS A 51 -9.19 0.98 13.52
C LYS A 51 -8.17 0.56 14.56
N ARG A 52 -7.53 1.51 15.23
CA ARG A 52 -6.68 1.21 16.38
C ARG A 52 -7.59 0.70 17.49
N GLN A 53 -7.83 -0.60 17.55
CA GLN A 53 -8.26 -1.22 18.80
C GLN A 53 -7.06 -1.12 19.73
N ALA A 54 -7.17 -0.25 20.74
CA ALA A 54 -6.37 -0.42 21.91
C ALA A 54 -6.82 -1.73 22.59
N ALA A 55 -5.82 -2.58 22.86
CA ALA A 55 -5.85 -3.75 23.75
C ALA A 55 -6.15 -5.14 23.14
N LYS A 56 -5.12 -5.99 23.30
CA LYS A 56 -5.11 -7.45 23.52
C LYS A 56 -5.09 -8.38 22.29
N ASN A 57 -3.86 -8.70 21.90
CA ASN A 57 -3.29 -10.04 21.71
C ASN A 57 -4.20 -11.20 21.26
N THR A 58 -3.80 -11.77 20.11
CA THR A 58 -3.79 -13.21 19.80
C THR A 58 -5.05 -13.84 19.18
N SER A 59 -4.75 -14.77 18.27
CA SER A 59 -5.57 -15.80 17.61
C SER A 59 -6.50 -15.35 16.48
N LEU A 60 -5.99 -15.51 15.26
CA LEU A 60 -6.78 -16.05 14.15
C LEU A 60 -7.33 -17.41 14.62
N THR A 61 -8.57 -17.46 15.08
CA THR A 61 -9.30 -18.72 15.26
C THR A 61 -10.56 -18.71 14.41
N GLU A 62 -10.56 -19.66 13.48
CA GLU A 62 -11.66 -20.43 12.92
C GLU A 62 -12.84 -19.69 12.26
N SER A 63 -12.97 -19.99 10.97
CA SER A 63 -14.13 -19.77 10.13
C SER A 63 -15.38 -20.39 10.75
N ASP A 64 -16.37 -19.54 10.98
CA ASP A 64 -17.75 -19.86 11.36
C ASP A 64 -18.45 -20.71 10.26
N PRO A 65 -18.97 -21.92 10.55
CA PRO A 65 -19.86 -22.61 9.62
C PRO A 65 -21.24 -21.95 9.70
N GLY A 66 -21.60 -21.22 8.63
CA GLY A 66 -22.87 -20.50 8.53
C GLY A 66 -24.12 -21.38 8.72
N PRO A 67 -25.30 -20.75 8.96
CA PRO A 67 -26.42 -21.40 9.60
C PRO A 67 -27.27 -22.24 8.62
N ARG A 68 -27.50 -23.49 9.07
CA ARG A 68 -28.57 -24.46 8.75
C ARG A 68 -28.74 -24.94 7.32
#